data_AF-A0A1Q6RU70-F1
#
_entry.id   AF-A0A1Q6RU70-F1
#
_cell.length_a   1.000
_cell.length_b   1.000
_cell.length_c   1.000
_cell.angle_alpha   90.00
_cell.angle_beta   90.00
_cell.angle_gamma   90.00
#
_symmetry.space_group_name_H-M   'P 1'
#
loop_
_entity.id
_entity.type
_entity.pdbx_description
1 polymer ?
#
loop_
_entity_poly.entity_id
_entity_poly.type
_entity_poly.pdbx_seq_one_letter_code
_entity_poly.pdbx_strand_id
1 'polypeptide(L)'
;MDEIWASIFKAETLEELEQLAGKEEVFENMVLTLKKLSEDEKIRMQYEAREDYERCLLSEYSAGKREGIEQGTETTQKKLIHNLMESQKITEDEARKMLGI
;
A
#
# COMPACT_ATOMS: atom_id res chain seq x y z
N MET A 1 -11.97 -35.05 -32.50
CA MET A 1 -11.84 -34.93 -31.04
C MET A 1 -10.74 -33.93 -30.68
N ASP A 2 -9.61 -33.91 -31.41
CA ASP A 2 -8.45 -33.05 -31.09
C ASP A 2 -8.60 -31.54 -31.37
N GLU A 3 -9.40 -31.13 -32.37
CA GLU A 3 -9.54 -29.71 -32.73
C GLU A 3 -10.28 -28.86 -31.67
N ILE A 4 -11.24 -29.46 -30.96
CA ILE A 4 -12.03 -28.77 -29.92
C ILE A 4 -11.15 -28.48 -28.71
N TRP A 5 -10.39 -29.47 -28.24
CA TRP A 5 -9.43 -29.30 -27.15
C TRP A 5 -8.34 -28.29 -27.49
N ALA A 6 -7.80 -28.34 -28.72
CA ALA A 6 -6.82 -27.36 -29.18
C ALA A 6 -7.38 -25.93 -29.23
N SER A 7 -8.68 -25.77 -29.48
CA SER A 7 -9.34 -24.45 -29.52
C SER A 7 -9.58 -23.88 -28.11
N ILE A 8 -9.86 -24.74 -27.13
CA ILE A 8 -10.02 -24.35 -25.72
C ILE A 8 -8.70 -23.79 -25.15
N PHE A 9 -7.58 -24.46 -25.38
CA PHE A 9 -6.27 -23.98 -24.90
C PHE A 9 -5.80 -22.70 -25.59
N LYS A 10 -6.42 -22.33 -26.72
CA LYS A 10 -6.14 -21.10 -27.46
C LYS A 10 -7.11 -19.97 -27.13
N ALA A 11 -8.18 -20.23 -26.37
CA ALA A 11 -9.11 -19.18 -25.97
C ALA A 11 -8.41 -18.24 -24.98
N GLU A 12 -8.50 -16.94 -25.26
CA GLU A 12 -7.88 -15.89 -24.45
C GLU A 12 -8.88 -15.23 -23.50
N THR A 13 -10.17 -15.46 -23.73
CA THR A 13 -11.25 -14.88 -22.92
C THR A 13 -12.23 -15.92 -22.39
N LEU A 14 -12.86 -15.59 -21.26
CA LEU A 14 -13.92 -16.41 -20.66
C LEU A 14 -15.14 -16.53 -21.59
N GLU A 15 -15.42 -15.48 -22.36
CA GLU A 15 -16.52 -15.43 -23.33
C GLU A 15 -16.27 -16.39 -24.50
N GLU A 16 -15.04 -16.47 -25.00
CA GLU A 16 -14.64 -17.48 -26.00
C GLU A 16 -14.78 -18.91 -25.45
N LEU A 17 -14.39 -19.13 -24.20
CA LEU A 17 -14.55 -20.42 -23.53
C LEU A 17 -16.03 -20.81 -23.36
N GLU A 18 -16.91 -19.86 -23.03
CA GLU A 18 -18.36 -20.09 -22.92
C GLU A 18 -19.00 -20.51 -24.24
N GLN A 19 -18.64 -19.83 -25.35
CA GLN A 19 -19.14 -20.16 -26.68
C GLN A 19 -18.67 -21.54 -27.16
N LEU A 20 -17.46 -21.95 -26.77
CA LEU A 20 -16.91 -23.27 -27.07
C LEU A 20 -17.57 -24.36 -26.20
N ALA A 21 -17.85 -24.06 -24.93
CA ALA A 21 -18.45 -25.00 -23.97
C ALA A 21 -19.92 -25.32 -24.26
N GLY A 22 -20.69 -24.37 -24.80
CA GLY A 22 -22.09 -24.61 -25.20
C GLY A 22 -22.29 -25.69 -26.28
N LYS A 23 -21.20 -26.25 -26.82
CA LYS A 23 -21.22 -27.35 -27.80
C LYS A 23 -21.16 -28.74 -27.15
N GLU A 24 -20.75 -28.85 -25.89
CA GLU A 24 -20.47 -30.13 -25.19
C GLU A 24 -20.58 -29.95 -23.65
N GLU A 25 -21.49 -30.68 -23.00
CA GLU A 25 -21.88 -30.55 -21.57
C GLU A 25 -20.69 -30.67 -20.59
N VAL A 26 -19.67 -31.47 -20.93
CA VAL A 26 -18.48 -31.68 -20.10
C VAL A 26 -17.69 -30.38 -19.89
N PHE A 27 -17.75 -29.43 -20.83
CA PHE A 27 -17.02 -28.17 -20.74
C PHE A 27 -17.74 -27.10 -19.94
N GLU A 28 -19.05 -27.23 -19.72
CA GLU A 28 -19.83 -26.27 -18.95
C GLU A 28 -19.31 -26.18 -17.50
N ASN A 29 -19.01 -27.33 -16.89
CA ASN A 29 -18.43 -27.40 -15.54
C ASN A 29 -17.02 -26.78 -15.46
N MET A 30 -16.21 -26.94 -16.51
CA MET A 30 -14.88 -26.33 -16.59
C MET A 30 -14.99 -24.80 -16.63
N VAL A 31 -15.87 -24.27 -17.49
CA VAL A 31 -16.10 -22.82 -17.61
C VAL A 31 -16.66 -22.23 -16.31
N LEU A 32 -17.61 -22.91 -15.66
CA LEU A 32 -18.13 -22.50 -14.35
C LEU A 32 -17.04 -22.46 -13.27
N THR A 33 -16.09 -23.39 -13.30
CA THR A 33 -14.97 -23.41 -12.36
C THR A 33 -14.02 -22.25 -12.61
N LEU A 34 -13.67 -21.98 -13.88
CA LEU A 34 -12.81 -20.86 -14.26
C LEU A 34 -13.46 -19.50 -13.93
N LYS A 35 -14.78 -19.37 -14.09
CA LYS A 35 -15.55 -18.20 -13.63
C LYS A 35 -15.33 -17.91 -12.15
N LYS A 36 -15.56 -18.91 -11.30
CA LYS A 36 -15.38 -18.78 -9.85
C LYS A 36 -13.95 -18.42 -9.48
N LEU A 37 -12.96 -19.09 -10.08
CA LEU A 37 -11.55 -18.77 -9.85
C LEU A 37 -11.19 -17.35 -10.27
N SER A 38 -11.74 -16.86 -11.38
CA SER A 38 -11.55 -15.49 -11.85
C SER A 38 -12.17 -14.47 -10.90
N GLU A 39 -13.37 -14.75 -10.38
CA GLU A 39 -14.03 -13.92 -9.36
C GLU A 39 -13.24 -13.89 -8.05
N ASP A 40 -12.76 -15.05 -7.58
CA ASP A 40 -11.92 -15.17 -6.39
C ASP A 40 -10.61 -14.39 -6.55
N GLU A 41 -10.00 -14.45 -7.73
CA GLU A 41 -8.77 -13.71 -8.03
C GLU A 41 -9.00 -12.20 -8.06
N LYS A 42 -10.13 -11.76 -8.64
CA LYS A 42 -10.52 -10.34 -8.59
C LYS A 42 -10.68 -9.85 -7.16
N ILE A 43 -11.29 -10.65 -6.30
CA ILE A 43 -11.43 -10.34 -4.88
C ILE A 43 -10.03 -10.23 -4.25
N ARG A 44 -9.17 -11.23 -4.44
CA ARG A 44 -7.79 -11.23 -3.90
C ARG A 44 -7.02 -9.96 -4.29
N MET A 45 -7.01 -9.62 -5.58
CA MET A 45 -6.35 -8.41 -6.08
C MET A 45 -6.89 -7.13 -5.42
N GLN A 46 -8.21 -7.05 -5.19
CA GLN A 46 -8.80 -5.91 -4.50
C GLN A 46 -8.41 -5.85 -3.02
N TYR A 47 -8.32 -6.99 -2.35
CA TYR A 47 -7.84 -7.08 -0.96
C TYR A 47 -6.37 -6.63 -0.86
N GLU A 48 -5.51 -7.14 -1.73
CA GLU A 48 -4.08 -6.76 -1.77
C GLU A 48 -3.92 -5.25 -2.04
N ALA A 49 -4.63 -4.71 -3.04
CA ALA A 49 -4.61 -3.28 -3.32
C ALA A 49 -5.06 -2.43 -2.13
N ARG A 50 -6.06 -2.89 -1.36
CA ARG A 50 -6.53 -2.21 -0.16
C ARG A 50 -5.50 -2.26 0.96
N GLU A 51 -4.94 -3.44 1.26
CA GLU A 51 -3.93 -3.60 2.30
C GLU A 51 -2.68 -2.77 2.00
N ASP A 52 -2.28 -2.71 0.73
CA ASP A 52 -1.18 -1.88 0.25
C ASP A 52 -1.45 -0.40 0.46
N TYR A 53 -2.65 0.06 0.09
CA TYR A 53 -3.07 1.44 0.32
C TYR A 53 -3.06 1.80 1.81
N GLU A 54 -3.66 0.97 2.67
CA GLU A 54 -3.73 1.19 4.11
C GLU A 54 -2.33 1.23 4.75
N ARG A 55 -1.44 0.34 4.32
CA ARG A 55 -0.05 0.31 4.78
C ARG A 55 0.71 1.57 4.39
N CYS A 56 0.58 2.01 3.14
CA CYS A 56 1.19 3.25 2.66
C CYS A 56 0.68 4.46 3.45
N LEU A 57 -0.65 4.57 3.60
CA LEU A 57 -1.28 5.67 4.34
C LEU A 57 -0.80 5.73 5.80
N LEU A 58 -0.75 4.58 6.48
CA LEU A 58 -0.29 4.51 7.87
C LEU A 58 1.19 4.90 8.00
N SER A 59 2.02 4.45 7.05
CA SER A 59 3.44 4.76 7.01
C SER A 59 3.67 6.26 6.80
N GLU A 60 3.01 6.86 5.81
CA GLU A 60 3.09 8.28 5.50
C GLU A 60 2.61 9.15 6.67
N TYR A 61 1.47 8.80 7.27
CA TYR A 61 0.96 9.50 8.43
C TYR A 61 1.94 9.44 9.61
N SER A 62 2.51 8.25 9.87
CA SER A 62 3.47 8.05 10.96
C SER A 62 4.78 8.80 10.70
N ALA A 63 5.24 8.84 9.45
CA ALA A 63 6.40 9.62 9.05
C ALA A 63 6.15 11.12 9.28
N GLY A 64 5.06 11.66 8.75
CA GLY A 64 4.70 13.08 8.93
C GLY A 64 4.50 13.46 10.39
N LYS A 65 3.90 12.58 11.21
CA LYS A 65 3.78 12.81 12.65
C LYS A 65 5.14 12.88 13.35
N ARG A 66 6.08 11.98 13.01
CA ARG A 66 7.44 12.01 13.56
C ARG A 66 8.19 13.27 13.14
N GLU A 67 8.16 13.61 11.86
CA GLU A 67 8.78 14.83 11.33
C GLU A 67 8.23 16.08 12.02
N GLY A 68 6.91 16.16 12.21
CA GLY A 68 6.29 17.29 12.93
C GLY A 68 6.75 17.40 14.39
N ILE A 69 6.89 16.28 15.10
CA ILE A 69 7.41 16.25 16.47
C ILE A 69 8.88 16.69 16.51
N GLU A 70 9.69 16.20 15.58
CA GLU A 70 11.11 16.54 15.48
C GLU A 70 11.30 18.03 15.20
N GLN A 71 10.62 18.56 14.18
CA GLN A 71 10.64 19.99 13.84
C GLN A 71 10.14 20.88 14.99
N GLY A 72 9.08 20.44 15.68
CA GLY A 72 8.55 21.15 16.84
C GLY A 72 9.54 21.18 18.01
N THR A 73 10.21 20.07 18.26
CA THR A 73 11.25 19.94 19.29
C THR A 73 12.45 20.82 18.97
N GLU A 74 12.97 20.75 17.75
CA GLU A 74 14.10 21.57 17.29
C GLU A 74 13.77 23.07 17.36
N THR A 75 12.59 23.47 16.89
CA THR A 75 12.13 24.87 16.94
C THR A 75 12.03 25.36 18.38
N THR A 76 11.53 24.52 19.29
CA THR A 76 11.40 24.85 20.71
C THR A 76 12.77 24.99 21.36
N GLN A 77 13.68 24.06 21.11
CA GLN A 77 15.06 24.12 21.59
C GLN A 77 15.77 25.39 21.11
N LYS A 78 15.66 25.73 19.82
CA LYS A 78 16.22 26.98 19.26
C LYS A 78 15.70 28.24 19.97
N LYS A 79 14.38 28.30 20.20
CA LYS A 79 13.77 29.43 20.94
C LYS A 79 14.24 29.50 22.40
N LEU A 80 14.35 28.35 23.08
CA LEU A 80 14.84 28.30 24.45
C LEU A 80 16.30 28.75 24.55
N ILE A 81 17.17 28.24 23.67
CA ILE A 81 18.58 28.66 23.58
C ILE A 81 18.65 30.18 23.38
N HIS A 82 17.92 30.71 22.40
CA HIS A 82 17.90 32.15 22.11
C HIS A 82 17.47 32.97 23.34
N ASN A 83 16.37 32.60 23.99
CA ASN A 83 15.87 33.29 25.18
C ASN A 83 16.87 33.22 26.35
N LEU A 84 17.57 32.10 26.54
CA LEU A 84 18.60 31.94 27.57
C LEU A 84 19.81 32.84 27.30
N MET A 85 20.29 32.86 26.06
CA MET A 85 21.39 33.73 25.64
C MET A 85 21.04 35.20 25.87
N GLU A 86 19.82 35.62 25.52
CA GLU A 86 19.41 37.02 25.67
C GLU A 86 19.23 37.44 27.13
N SER A 87 18.60 36.58 27.95
CA SER A 87 18.26 36.86 29.35
C SER A 87 19.44 36.72 30.30
N GLN A 88 20.30 35.72 30.08
CA GLN A 88 21.44 35.42 30.96
C GLN A 88 22.77 35.94 30.42
N LYS A 89 22.81 36.47 29.19
CA LYS A 89 24.03 36.95 28.50
C LYS A 89 25.12 35.88 28.43
N ILE A 90 24.70 34.64 28.20
CA ILE A 90 25.56 33.47 28.06
C ILE A 90 25.75 33.09 26.59
N THR A 91 26.76 32.27 26.33
CA THR A 91 27.01 31.70 25.00
C THR A 91 26.01 30.59 24.67
N GLU A 92 25.90 30.25 23.39
CA GLU A 92 25.05 29.16 22.93
C GLU A 92 25.48 27.81 23.54
N ASP A 93 26.78 27.55 23.65
CA ASP A 93 27.32 26.31 24.23
C ASP A 93 26.94 26.15 25.70
N GLU A 94 26.98 27.25 26.47
CA GLU A 94 26.53 27.27 27.86
C GLU A 94 25.02 27.01 27.96
N ALA A 95 24.22 27.62 27.08
CA ALA A 95 22.77 27.41 27.04
C ALA A 95 22.41 25.96 26.69
N ARG A 96 23.08 25.36 25.68
CA ARG A 96 22.92 23.94 25.30
C ARG A 96 23.27 23.01 26.46
N LYS A 97 24.40 23.27 27.13
CA LYS A 97 24.83 22.52 28.31
C LYS A 97 23.82 22.58 29.46
N MET A 98 23.18 23.73 29.69
CA MET A 98 22.12 23.87 30.70
C MET A 98 20.85 23.11 30.35
N LEU A 99 20.51 23.03 29.06
CA LEU A 99 19.35 22.31 28.55
C LEU A 99 19.57 20.80 28.39
N GLY A 100 20.82 20.33 28.51
CA GLY A 100 21.18 18.91 28.39
C GLY A 100 21.00 18.35 26.98
N ILE A 101 21.17 19.21 25.97
CA ILE A 101 21.03 18.91 24.53
C ILE A 101 22.29 19.20 23.75
#